data_AF-A0AAV0JHE5-F1
#
_entry.id   AF-A0AAV0JHE5-F1
#
_cell.length_a   1.000
_cell.length_b   1.000
_cell.length_c   1.000
_cell.angle_alpha   90.00
_cell.angle_beta   90.00
_cell.angle_gamma   90.00
#
_symmetry.space_group_name_H-M   'P 1'
#
loop_
_entity.id
_entity.type
_entity.pdbx_description
1 polymer ?
#
loop_
_entity_poly.entity_id
_entity_poly.type
_entity_poly.pdbx_seq_one_letter_code
_entity_poly.pdbx_strand_id
1 'polypeptide(L)'
;MAAAGTVATTSSALKRRTAEFHESVWGDFFITHVPQTHEVVNGWNEQIEVLKSNIAGMLSSHADNKTLDLIDIIERLGIDYHFEKEIELIFRQEYVKITSDGDNYNDDDLYTVALRFRLLRQHGYNISSDIFKRFKTSDHEGDELKQEIVSDVEGMLSLYEAGYLRTHGESILDEAIAFTKPHLAAAAGAEDLKLADSTLADRIAHALKWPHRKGMKRVEHHFFISIYEQTQGHDEALLKLAKLSFNVVQHLYQKELKVLTKWWIELDLPKRTSYARDKLVEVYFWAMGCLWKPKYSLARYCFTRVTTVGSVYDDTYDAYGTIEELEKFTAAIHRVGH
;
A
#
# COMPACT_ATOMS: atom_id res chain seq x y z
N MET A 1 -69.82 42.59 9.00
CA MET A 1 -69.01 41.55 9.67
C MET A 1 -68.52 40.59 8.60
N ALA A 2 -67.26 40.72 8.19
CA ALA A 2 -66.62 39.81 7.24
C ALA A 2 -65.92 38.70 8.02
N ALA A 3 -66.30 37.44 7.77
CA ALA A 3 -65.63 36.28 8.35
C ALA A 3 -64.37 35.98 7.54
N ALA A 4 -63.20 36.20 8.14
CA ALA A 4 -61.92 35.81 7.60
C ALA A 4 -61.74 34.29 7.77
N GLY A 5 -61.66 33.57 6.66
CA GLY A 5 -61.28 32.16 6.64
C GLY A 5 -59.78 32.00 6.84
N THR A 6 -59.39 31.38 7.94
CA THR A 6 -58.01 31.00 8.23
C THR A 6 -57.64 29.80 7.36
N VAL A 7 -56.79 30.01 6.35
CA VAL A 7 -56.15 28.91 5.61
C VAL A 7 -55.05 28.34 6.49
N ALA A 8 -55.28 27.16 7.04
CA ALA A 8 -54.24 26.37 7.69
C ALA A 8 -53.29 25.82 6.62
N THR A 9 -52.09 26.38 6.54
CA THR A 9 -50.98 25.82 5.77
C THR A 9 -50.51 24.54 6.45
N THR A 10 -50.97 23.40 5.95
CA THR A 10 -50.39 22.09 6.27
C THR A 10 -48.97 22.02 5.73
N SER A 11 -47.98 22.11 6.62
CA SER A 11 -46.59 21.76 6.35
C SER A 11 -46.54 20.31 5.88
N SER A 12 -46.35 20.08 4.59
CA SER A 12 -46.04 18.74 4.08
C SER A 12 -44.70 18.33 4.68
N ALA A 13 -44.68 17.26 5.50
CA ALA A 13 -43.45 16.72 6.06
C ALA A 13 -42.44 16.49 4.93
N LEU A 14 -41.33 17.22 4.98
CA LEU A 14 -40.23 17.12 4.01
C LEU A 14 -39.74 15.66 4.02
N LYS A 15 -40.06 14.91 2.97
CA LYS A 15 -39.66 13.51 2.85
C LYS A 15 -38.18 13.47 2.49
N ARG A 16 -37.33 13.37 3.51
CA ARG A 16 -35.89 13.21 3.31
C ARG A 16 -35.58 11.82 2.78
N ARG A 17 -34.65 11.76 1.84
CA ARG A 17 -33.98 10.49 1.53
C ARG A 17 -33.01 10.21 2.67
N THR A 18 -32.82 8.94 2.98
CA THR A 18 -31.85 8.49 3.97
C THR A 18 -31.23 7.23 3.41
N ALA A 19 -29.90 7.17 3.38
CA ALA A 19 -29.20 5.92 3.18
C ALA A 19 -29.13 5.17 4.53
N GLU A 20 -29.33 3.85 4.50
CA GLU A 20 -29.19 3.02 5.69
C GLU A 20 -27.71 2.68 5.90
N PHE A 21 -27.05 3.40 6.80
CA PHE A 21 -25.68 3.12 7.20
C PHE A 21 -25.66 2.35 8.53
N HIS A 22 -24.86 1.29 8.57
CA HIS A 22 -24.55 0.60 9.82
C HIS A 22 -23.70 1.48 10.75
N GLU A 23 -23.86 1.24 12.04
CA GLU A 23 -23.03 1.86 13.08
C GLU A 23 -21.55 1.48 12.91
N SER A 24 -20.67 2.28 13.52
CA SER A 24 -19.24 1.99 13.56
C SER A 24 -18.99 0.63 14.21
N VAL A 25 -18.28 -0.25 13.50
CA VAL A 25 -17.88 -1.58 14.01
C VAL A 25 -16.92 -1.46 15.20
N TRP A 26 -16.27 -0.30 15.36
CA TRP A 26 -15.24 -0.07 16.38
C TRP A 26 -15.78 0.60 17.65
N GLY A 27 -16.90 1.32 17.57
CA GLY A 27 -17.45 2.08 18.70
C GLY A 27 -16.37 2.82 19.50
N ASP A 28 -16.37 2.63 20.82
CA ASP A 28 -15.41 3.25 21.74
C ASP A 28 -14.12 2.44 21.96
N PHE A 29 -13.84 1.41 21.14
CA PHE A 29 -12.71 0.50 21.34
C PHE A 29 -11.39 1.25 21.57
N PHE A 30 -11.07 2.27 20.76
CA PHE A 30 -9.79 2.99 20.89
C PHE A 30 -9.72 3.94 22.10
N ILE A 31 -10.85 4.25 22.73
CA ILE A 31 -10.89 5.01 23.98
C ILE A 31 -10.49 4.11 25.16
N THR A 32 -11.12 2.94 25.22
CA THR A 32 -10.96 1.97 26.32
C THR A 32 -9.71 1.11 26.16
N HIS A 33 -9.22 0.93 24.93
CA HIS A 33 -8.00 0.20 24.66
C HIS A 33 -6.79 0.83 25.37
N VAL A 34 -6.05 -0.03 26.05
CA VAL A 34 -4.78 0.29 26.71
C VAL A 34 -3.67 -0.26 25.82
N PRO A 35 -2.96 0.60 25.07
CA PRO A 35 -1.84 0.16 24.25
C PRO A 35 -0.66 -0.27 25.13
N GLN A 36 0.34 -0.91 24.50
CA GLN A 36 1.59 -1.29 25.16
C GLN A 36 2.24 -0.12 25.91
N THR A 37 2.93 -0.41 27.02
CA THR A 37 3.53 0.64 27.85
C THR A 37 4.73 1.28 27.17
N HIS A 38 5.09 2.49 27.62
CA HIS A 38 6.25 3.20 27.11
C HIS A 38 7.56 2.41 27.34
N GLU A 39 7.68 1.69 28.46
CA GLU A 39 8.84 0.87 28.77
C GLU A 39 9.01 -0.28 27.76
N VAL A 40 7.92 -0.97 27.41
CA VAL A 40 7.95 -2.07 26.43
C VAL A 40 8.36 -1.55 25.05
N VAL A 41 7.76 -0.44 24.60
CA VAL A 41 8.05 0.14 23.29
C VAL A 41 9.48 0.68 23.22
N ASN A 42 9.99 1.27 24.31
CA ASN A 42 11.38 1.69 24.39
C ASN A 42 12.35 0.50 24.28
N GLY A 43 12.06 -0.60 24.97
CA GLY A 43 12.85 -1.82 24.85
C GLY A 43 12.85 -2.42 23.43
N TRP A 44 11.75 -2.26 22.67
CA TRP A 44 11.73 -2.61 21.26
C TRP A 44 12.61 -1.69 20.41
N ASN A 45 12.54 -0.37 20.64
CA ASN A 45 13.36 0.59 19.91
C ASN A 45 14.86 0.38 20.14
N GLU A 46 15.28 0.07 21.37
CA GLU A 46 16.67 -0.27 21.67
C GLU A 46 17.15 -1.49 20.88
N GLN A 47 16.33 -2.55 20.81
CA GLN A 47 16.65 -3.73 20.01
C GLN A 47 16.67 -3.43 18.50
N ILE A 48 15.77 -2.57 18.02
CA ILE A 48 15.75 -2.12 16.62
C ILE A 48 17.08 -1.45 16.26
N GLU A 49 17.60 -0.54 17.09
CA GLU A 49 18.88 0.14 16.80
C GLU A 49 20.06 -0.83 16.74
N VAL A 50 20.09 -1.87 17.59
CA VAL A 50 21.11 -2.92 17.52
C VAL A 50 21.03 -3.71 16.21
N LEU A 51 19.83 -4.13 15.81
CA LEU A 51 19.62 -4.91 14.59
C LEU A 51 19.91 -4.11 13.32
N LYS A 52 19.60 -2.82 13.30
CA LYS A 52 19.87 -1.92 12.17
C LYS A 52 21.35 -1.88 11.80
N SER A 53 22.24 -1.83 12.78
CA SER A 53 23.69 -1.78 12.53
C SER A 53 24.19 -3.02 11.77
N ASN A 54 23.70 -4.21 12.14
CA ASN A 54 24.03 -5.45 11.44
C ASN A 54 23.58 -5.43 9.97
N ILE A 55 22.31 -5.09 9.73
CA ILE A 55 21.73 -5.07 8.38
C ILE A 55 22.36 -3.98 7.50
N ALA A 56 22.69 -2.81 8.07
CA ALA A 56 23.44 -1.78 7.36
C ALA A 56 24.83 -2.27 6.91
N GLY A 57 25.48 -3.10 7.73
CA GLY A 57 26.72 -3.80 7.35
C GLY A 57 26.52 -4.76 6.18
N MET A 58 25.41 -5.50 6.14
CA MET A 58 25.08 -6.40 5.02
C MET A 58 24.90 -5.61 3.71
N LEU A 59 24.17 -4.50 3.74
CA LEU A 59 23.96 -3.61 2.58
C LEU A 59 25.28 -2.99 2.08
N SER A 60 26.24 -2.76 2.98
CA SER A 60 27.55 -2.15 2.65
C SER A 60 28.56 -3.13 2.04
N SER A 61 28.30 -4.45 2.10
CA SER A 61 29.23 -5.49 1.65
C SER A 61 29.25 -5.71 0.12
N HIS A 62 28.35 -5.03 -0.61
CA HIS A 62 28.32 -4.86 -2.09
C HIS A 62 28.66 -6.12 -2.91
N ALA A 63 27.88 -7.18 -2.77
CA ALA A 63 27.82 -8.25 -3.77
C ALA A 63 26.61 -8.00 -4.69
N ASP A 64 26.88 -7.53 -5.92
CA ASP A 64 25.92 -6.87 -6.82
C ASP A 64 24.49 -7.46 -6.83
N ASN A 65 24.28 -8.71 -7.27
CA ASN A 65 22.93 -9.27 -7.41
C ASN A 65 22.26 -9.62 -6.07
N LYS A 66 23.02 -10.15 -5.09
CA LYS A 66 22.49 -10.48 -3.75
C LYS A 66 22.06 -9.25 -2.96
N THR A 67 22.58 -8.08 -3.32
CA THR A 67 22.21 -6.82 -2.67
C THR A 67 20.80 -6.38 -3.04
N LEU A 68 20.38 -6.59 -4.30
CA LEU A 68 19.02 -6.25 -4.74
C LEU A 68 17.97 -7.18 -4.11
N ASP A 69 18.29 -8.46 -3.94
CA ASP A 69 17.43 -9.41 -3.21
C ASP A 69 17.21 -8.96 -1.76
N LEU A 70 18.30 -8.56 -1.09
CA LEU A 70 18.24 -8.05 0.28
C LEU A 70 17.36 -6.78 0.36
N ILE A 71 17.51 -5.85 -0.59
CA ILE A 71 16.68 -4.64 -0.62
C ILE A 71 15.21 -5.00 -0.86
N ASP A 72 14.90 -5.94 -1.76
CA ASP A 72 13.52 -6.38 -1.98
C ASP A 72 12.90 -6.98 -0.72
N ILE A 73 13.66 -7.81 0.01
CA ILE A 73 13.21 -8.37 1.29
C ILE A 73 12.97 -7.24 2.30
N ILE A 74 13.90 -6.28 2.44
CA ILE A 74 13.78 -5.13 3.34
C ILE A 74 12.53 -4.29 3.03
N GLU A 75 12.26 -4.01 1.75
CA GLU A 75 11.07 -3.26 1.33
C GLU A 75 9.78 -4.04 1.55
N ARG A 76 9.76 -5.33 1.22
CA ARG A 76 8.58 -6.17 1.42
C ARG A 76 8.28 -6.41 2.89
N LEU A 77 9.29 -6.46 3.76
CA LEU A 77 9.13 -6.49 5.21
C LEU A 77 8.71 -5.14 5.81
N GLY A 78 8.77 -4.05 5.03
CA GLY A 78 8.36 -2.71 5.47
C GLY A 78 9.33 -2.05 6.44
N ILE A 79 10.62 -2.39 6.35
CA ILE A 79 11.71 -1.85 7.18
C ILE A 79 12.67 -0.95 6.39
N ASP A 80 12.40 -0.69 5.11
CA ASP A 80 13.16 0.20 4.22
C ASP A 80 13.36 1.61 4.79
N TYR A 81 12.39 2.10 5.56
CA TYR A 81 12.46 3.44 6.14
C TYR A 81 13.60 3.62 7.16
N HIS A 82 14.23 2.53 7.62
CA HIS A 82 15.43 2.56 8.45
C HIS A 82 16.73 2.70 7.66
N PHE A 83 16.69 2.41 6.36
CA PHE A 83 17.86 2.26 5.48
C PHE A 83 17.75 3.14 4.22
N GLU A 84 16.97 4.24 4.27
CA GLU A 84 16.67 5.07 3.10
C GLU A 84 17.95 5.56 2.39
N LYS A 85 19.02 5.86 3.14
CA LYS A 85 20.28 6.37 2.58
C LYS A 85 21.10 5.29 1.89
N GLU A 86 21.20 4.13 2.53
CA GLU A 86 21.90 2.95 2.02
C GLU A 86 21.25 2.49 0.72
N ILE A 87 19.91 2.38 0.72
CA ILE A 87 19.12 1.99 -0.44
C ILE A 87 19.28 3.01 -1.58
N GLU A 88 19.19 4.32 -1.30
CA GLU A 88 19.37 5.36 -2.32
C GLU A 88 20.77 5.31 -2.94
N LEU A 89 21.82 5.09 -2.14
CA LEU A 89 23.19 4.97 -2.63
C LEU A 89 23.34 3.78 -3.58
N ILE A 90 22.80 2.61 -3.19
CA ILE A 90 22.87 1.39 -4.00
C ILE A 90 22.13 1.57 -5.32
N PHE A 91 20.90 2.10 -5.30
CA PHE A 91 20.16 2.33 -6.55
C PHE A 91 20.83 3.36 -7.45
N ARG A 92 21.48 4.38 -6.90
CA ARG A 92 22.26 5.33 -7.70
C ARG A 92 23.42 4.63 -8.41
N GLN A 93 24.13 3.74 -7.72
CA GLN A 93 25.21 2.95 -8.31
C GLN A 93 24.70 2.02 -9.40
N GLU A 94 23.64 1.25 -9.13
CA GLU A 94 23.02 0.35 -10.09
C GLU A 94 22.50 1.09 -11.33
N TYR A 95 21.91 2.27 -11.15
CA TYR A 95 21.47 3.12 -12.25
C TYR A 95 22.63 3.63 -13.11
N VAL A 96 23.76 4.01 -12.51
CA VAL A 96 24.94 4.41 -13.27
C VAL A 96 25.48 3.22 -14.05
N LYS A 97 25.62 2.05 -13.42
CA LYS A 97 26.12 0.85 -14.11
C LYS A 97 25.26 0.51 -15.33
N ILE A 98 23.93 0.44 -15.17
CA ILE A 98 23.02 0.03 -16.26
C ILE A 98 22.96 1.03 -17.43
N THR A 99 23.22 2.31 -17.17
CA THR A 99 23.18 3.38 -18.19
C THR A 99 24.54 3.63 -18.84
N SER A 100 25.63 3.25 -18.18
CA SER A 100 27.00 3.54 -18.62
C SER A 100 27.67 2.34 -19.30
N ASP A 101 27.36 1.12 -18.86
CA ASP A 101 27.96 -0.14 -19.32
C ASP A 101 26.89 -1.06 -19.93
N GLY A 102 26.30 -0.64 -21.05
CA GLY A 102 25.18 -1.33 -21.70
C GLY A 102 25.44 -2.82 -22.04
N ASP A 103 26.70 -3.24 -22.12
CA ASP A 103 27.10 -4.61 -22.46
C ASP A 103 27.31 -5.54 -21.25
N ASN A 104 27.50 -5.00 -20.03
CA ASN A 104 27.94 -5.80 -18.86
C ASN A 104 26.80 -6.57 -18.16
N TYR A 105 25.56 -6.39 -18.62
CA TYR A 105 24.37 -7.01 -18.05
C TYR A 105 23.69 -8.00 -19.00
N ASN A 106 24.28 -8.33 -20.15
CA ASN A 106 23.64 -9.19 -21.14
C ASN A 106 23.48 -10.65 -20.69
N ASP A 107 24.25 -11.09 -19.67
CA ASP A 107 24.20 -12.45 -19.15
C ASP A 107 23.25 -12.62 -17.94
N ASP A 108 22.61 -11.54 -17.46
CA ASP A 108 21.67 -11.62 -16.33
C ASP A 108 20.40 -12.41 -16.72
N ASP A 109 19.95 -13.26 -15.79
CA ASP A 109 18.71 -14.01 -15.92
C ASP A 109 17.44 -13.13 -15.83
N LEU A 110 16.29 -13.73 -16.16
CA LEU A 110 15.01 -13.02 -16.17
C LEU A 110 14.68 -12.43 -14.81
N TYR A 111 14.91 -13.20 -13.74
CA TYR A 111 14.66 -12.76 -12.37
C TYR A 111 15.44 -11.49 -12.04
N THR A 112 16.74 -11.48 -12.28
CA THR A 112 17.65 -10.37 -11.97
C THR A 112 17.26 -9.11 -12.75
N VAL A 113 17.02 -9.25 -14.05
CA VAL A 113 16.61 -8.12 -14.90
C VAL A 113 15.26 -7.55 -14.44
N ALA A 114 14.28 -8.41 -14.18
CA ALA A 114 12.95 -7.99 -13.75
C ALA A 114 12.96 -7.34 -12.36
N LEU A 115 13.72 -7.91 -11.42
CA LEU A 115 13.88 -7.37 -10.08
C LEU A 115 14.53 -5.98 -10.11
N ARG A 116 15.68 -5.85 -10.80
CA ARG A 116 16.41 -4.59 -10.92
C ARG A 116 15.53 -3.51 -11.57
N PHE A 117 14.86 -3.85 -12.68
CA PHE A 117 13.91 -2.96 -13.34
C PHE A 117 12.81 -2.48 -12.39
N ARG A 118 12.20 -3.42 -11.65
CA ARG A 118 11.10 -3.13 -10.73
C ARG A 118 11.54 -2.18 -9.62
N LEU A 119 12.62 -2.52 -8.92
CA LEU A 119 13.13 -1.72 -7.80
C LEU A 119 13.56 -0.31 -8.27
N LEU A 120 14.34 -0.20 -9.34
CA LEU A 120 14.77 1.11 -9.85
C LEU A 120 13.58 1.99 -10.24
N ARG A 121 12.58 1.46 -10.95
CA ARG A 121 11.38 2.24 -11.29
C ARG A 121 10.54 2.62 -10.08
N GLN A 122 10.42 1.75 -9.07
CA GLN A 122 9.71 2.07 -7.83
C GLN A 122 10.31 3.28 -7.11
N HIS A 123 11.63 3.48 -7.25
CA HIS A 123 12.37 4.61 -6.68
C HIS A 123 12.54 5.80 -7.64
N GLY A 124 11.84 5.78 -8.78
CA GLY A 124 11.76 6.92 -9.69
C GLY A 124 12.89 7.00 -10.72
N TYR A 125 13.71 5.96 -10.86
CA TYR A 125 14.71 5.89 -11.93
C TYR A 125 14.06 5.54 -13.27
N ASN A 126 14.50 6.23 -14.33
CA ASN A 126 14.00 6.02 -15.68
C ASN A 126 14.74 4.87 -16.38
N ILE A 127 14.25 3.64 -16.20
CA ILE A 127 14.76 2.45 -16.89
C ILE A 127 13.85 2.12 -18.07
N SER A 128 14.40 1.98 -19.27
CA SER A 128 13.62 1.59 -20.46
C SER A 128 13.08 0.16 -20.34
N SER A 129 11.81 -0.06 -20.75
CA SER A 129 11.23 -1.40 -20.85
C SER A 129 11.87 -2.26 -21.93
N ASP A 130 12.65 -1.66 -22.84
CA ASP A 130 13.38 -2.36 -23.90
C ASP A 130 14.41 -3.35 -23.37
N ILE A 131 14.80 -3.24 -22.10
CA ILE A 131 15.66 -4.22 -21.44
C ILE A 131 15.10 -5.65 -21.53
N PHE A 132 13.78 -5.81 -21.64
CA PHE A 132 13.12 -7.10 -21.78
C PHE A 132 13.12 -7.68 -23.20
N LYS A 133 13.55 -6.92 -24.23
CA LYS A 133 13.61 -7.41 -25.63
C LYS A 133 14.49 -8.65 -25.77
N ARG A 134 15.54 -8.78 -24.95
CA ARG A 134 16.42 -9.96 -24.89
C ARG A 134 15.69 -11.29 -24.58
N PHE A 135 14.53 -11.21 -23.93
CA PHE A 135 13.69 -12.36 -23.58
C PHE A 135 12.63 -12.64 -24.63
N LYS A 136 12.64 -11.94 -25.77
CA LYS A 136 11.79 -12.22 -26.93
C LYS A 136 12.47 -13.14 -27.94
N THR A 137 11.69 -13.82 -28.76
CA THR A 137 12.18 -14.72 -29.81
C THR A 137 13.04 -14.01 -30.85
N SER A 138 12.79 -12.72 -31.11
CA SER A 138 13.62 -11.82 -31.91
C SER A 138 13.38 -10.33 -31.52
N ASP A 139 14.09 -9.41 -32.17
CA ASP A 139 14.03 -7.95 -31.90
C ASP A 139 12.96 -7.21 -32.74
N HIS A 140 12.06 -7.93 -33.42
CA HIS A 140 11.05 -7.38 -34.30
C HIS A 140 9.70 -7.12 -33.59
N GLU A 141 8.92 -6.21 -34.18
CA GLU A 141 7.60 -5.83 -33.66
C GLU A 141 6.60 -6.98 -33.90
N GLY A 142 6.01 -7.50 -32.82
CA GLY A 142 5.12 -8.68 -32.85
C GLY A 142 5.72 -9.96 -32.30
N ASP A 143 7.00 -9.94 -31.88
CA ASP A 143 7.68 -11.12 -31.34
C ASP A 143 7.23 -11.47 -29.93
N GLU A 144 7.09 -12.77 -29.67
CA GLU A 144 6.64 -13.33 -28.41
C GLU A 144 7.79 -13.51 -27.42
N LEU A 145 7.46 -13.52 -26.13
CA LEU A 145 8.38 -13.96 -25.08
C LEU A 145 8.82 -15.43 -25.28
N LYS A 146 10.12 -15.69 -25.11
CA LYS A 146 10.74 -17.02 -25.26
C LYS A 146 10.06 -18.03 -24.33
N GLN A 147 9.62 -19.17 -24.86
CA GLN A 147 9.03 -20.24 -24.06
C GLN A 147 9.99 -20.83 -23.01
N GLU A 148 11.30 -20.67 -23.21
CA GLU A 148 12.34 -21.08 -22.26
C GLU A 148 12.19 -20.40 -20.88
N ILE A 149 11.57 -19.21 -20.81
CA ILE A 149 11.39 -18.51 -19.53
C ILE A 149 10.31 -19.16 -18.64
N VAL A 150 9.47 -20.03 -19.20
CA VAL A 150 8.37 -20.67 -18.46
C VAL A 150 8.87 -21.61 -17.36
N SER A 151 10.09 -22.15 -17.49
CA SER A 151 10.70 -22.96 -16.43
C SER A 151 11.19 -22.13 -15.24
N ASP A 152 11.44 -20.83 -15.43
CA ASP A 152 11.87 -19.92 -14.37
C ASP A 152 10.65 -19.27 -13.70
N VAL A 153 10.04 -20.00 -12.76
CA VAL A 153 8.83 -19.55 -12.06
C VAL A 153 9.06 -18.27 -11.26
N GLU A 154 10.22 -18.13 -10.63
CA GLU A 154 10.54 -16.94 -9.83
C GLU A 154 10.83 -15.73 -10.73
N GLY A 155 11.54 -15.92 -11.84
CA GLY A 155 11.71 -14.90 -12.87
C GLY A 155 10.39 -14.46 -13.48
N MET A 156 9.46 -15.40 -13.76
CA MET A 156 8.12 -15.07 -14.22
C MET A 156 7.34 -14.23 -13.21
N LEU A 157 7.43 -14.55 -11.91
CA LEU A 157 6.78 -13.76 -10.86
C LEU A 157 7.38 -12.35 -10.78
N SER A 158 8.71 -12.24 -10.83
CA SER A 158 9.39 -10.94 -10.85
C SER A 158 9.02 -10.12 -12.09
N LEU A 159 8.92 -10.74 -13.27
CA LEU A 159 8.49 -10.09 -14.51
C LEU A 159 7.02 -9.64 -14.45
N TYR A 160 6.13 -10.48 -13.91
CA TYR A 160 4.73 -10.14 -13.71
C TYR A 160 4.56 -8.90 -12.83
N GLU A 161 5.29 -8.83 -11.71
CA GLU A 161 5.27 -7.68 -10.81
C GLU A 161 5.91 -6.43 -11.44
N ALA A 162 7.00 -6.60 -12.18
CA ALA A 162 7.64 -5.55 -12.96
C ALA A 162 6.70 -4.94 -14.01
N GLY A 163 5.89 -5.76 -14.68
CA GLY A 163 4.93 -5.32 -15.69
C GLY A 163 3.91 -4.29 -15.17
N TYR A 164 3.58 -4.30 -13.87
CA TYR A 164 2.67 -3.31 -13.27
C TYR A 164 3.28 -1.92 -13.06
N LEU A 165 4.57 -1.73 -13.37
CA LEU A 165 5.25 -0.43 -13.43
C LEU A 165 5.23 0.19 -14.84
N ARG A 166 4.48 -0.40 -15.77
CA ARG A 166 4.31 0.13 -17.12
C ARG A 166 3.73 1.55 -17.13
N THR A 167 4.19 2.31 -18.11
CA THR A 167 3.68 3.62 -18.50
C THR A 167 3.08 3.56 -19.90
N HIS A 168 2.49 4.67 -20.36
CA HIS A 168 1.84 4.69 -21.68
C HIS A 168 2.84 4.41 -22.80
N GLY A 169 2.50 3.50 -23.71
CA GLY A 169 3.33 3.14 -24.86
C GLY A 169 4.27 1.94 -24.65
N GLU A 170 4.29 1.34 -23.46
CA GLU A 170 5.19 0.22 -23.13
C GLU A 170 4.53 -1.16 -23.34
N SER A 171 4.21 -1.49 -24.59
CA SER A 171 3.49 -2.72 -24.97
C SER A 171 4.19 -4.01 -24.50
N ILE A 172 5.52 -4.01 -24.41
CA ILE A 172 6.29 -5.17 -23.91
C ILE A 172 5.93 -5.55 -22.47
N LEU A 173 5.53 -4.59 -21.63
CA LEU A 173 5.12 -4.85 -20.26
C LEU A 173 3.65 -5.30 -20.17
N ASP A 174 2.81 -4.87 -21.11
CA ASP A 174 1.45 -5.42 -21.28
C ASP A 174 1.52 -6.89 -21.68
N GLU A 175 2.37 -7.21 -22.66
CA GLU A 175 2.66 -8.57 -23.10
C GLU A 175 3.23 -9.42 -21.96
N ALA A 176 4.19 -8.89 -21.19
CA ALA A 176 4.76 -9.57 -20.04
C ALA A 176 3.71 -10.00 -19.02
N ILE A 177 2.74 -9.12 -18.69
CA ILE A 177 1.63 -9.48 -17.79
C ILE A 177 0.72 -10.53 -18.43
N ALA A 178 0.38 -10.37 -19.72
CA ALA A 178 -0.50 -11.30 -20.42
C ALA A 178 0.11 -12.71 -20.54
N PHE A 179 1.42 -12.78 -20.76
CA PHE A 179 2.19 -14.01 -20.87
C PHE A 179 2.35 -14.70 -19.51
N THR A 180 2.88 -13.99 -18.51
CA THR A 180 3.22 -14.60 -17.20
C THR A 180 2.00 -15.06 -16.40
N LYS A 181 0.89 -14.32 -16.47
CA LYS A 181 -0.31 -14.57 -15.65
C LYS A 181 -0.87 -16.00 -15.76
N PRO A 182 -1.14 -16.57 -16.96
CA PRO A 182 -1.64 -17.95 -17.07
C PRO A 182 -0.63 -18.99 -16.58
N HIS A 183 0.66 -18.81 -16.85
CA HIS A 183 1.71 -19.72 -16.40
C HIS A 183 1.85 -19.72 -14.88
N LEU A 184 1.84 -18.54 -14.26
CA LEU A 184 1.84 -18.38 -12.80
C LEU A 184 0.58 -18.98 -12.16
N ALA A 185 -0.60 -18.82 -12.78
CA ALA A 185 -1.83 -19.43 -12.28
C ALA A 185 -1.77 -20.96 -12.30
N ALA A 186 -1.18 -21.55 -13.34
CA ALA A 186 -0.94 -22.99 -13.40
C ALA A 186 0.10 -23.43 -12.35
N ALA A 187 1.21 -22.70 -12.21
CA ALA A 187 2.27 -23.00 -11.26
C ALA A 187 1.78 -22.97 -9.80
N ALA A 188 0.98 -21.96 -9.42
CA ALA A 188 0.38 -21.87 -8.08
C ALA A 188 -0.60 -23.01 -7.76
N GLY A 189 -1.17 -23.64 -8.78
CA GLY A 189 -2.04 -24.81 -8.64
C GLY A 189 -1.28 -26.15 -8.52
N ALA A 190 -0.05 -26.21 -9.04
CA ALA A 190 0.72 -27.44 -9.15
C ALA A 190 1.16 -27.99 -7.78
N GLU A 191 0.99 -29.30 -7.57
CA GLU A 191 1.40 -29.98 -6.33
C GLU A 191 2.93 -29.97 -6.16
N ASP A 192 3.68 -30.14 -7.26
CA ASP A 192 5.15 -30.16 -7.24
C ASP A 192 5.74 -28.86 -6.66
N LEU A 193 5.21 -27.69 -7.08
CA LEU A 193 5.67 -26.41 -6.55
C LEU A 193 5.31 -26.24 -5.08
N LYS A 194 4.10 -26.63 -4.68
CA LYS A 194 3.67 -26.54 -3.27
C LYS A 194 4.50 -27.42 -2.34
N LEU A 195 4.94 -28.57 -2.82
CA LEU A 195 5.80 -29.49 -2.08
C LEU A 195 7.24 -28.99 -2.02
N ALA A 196 7.75 -28.39 -3.10
CA ALA A 196 9.12 -27.89 -3.17
C ALA A 196 9.29 -26.54 -2.45
N ASP A 197 8.35 -25.61 -2.66
CA ASP A 197 8.34 -24.27 -2.07
C ASP A 197 6.92 -23.72 -1.95
N SER A 198 6.27 -24.04 -0.82
CA SER A 198 4.94 -23.54 -0.50
C SER A 198 4.90 -22.01 -0.40
N THR A 199 6.00 -21.37 0.03
CA THR A 199 6.05 -19.92 0.20
C THR A 199 6.04 -19.20 -1.14
N LEU A 200 6.71 -19.74 -2.17
CA LEU A 200 6.63 -19.25 -3.53
C LEU A 200 5.22 -19.43 -4.12
N ALA A 201 4.59 -20.59 -3.91
CA ALA A 201 3.21 -20.81 -4.35
C ALA A 201 2.22 -19.78 -3.74
N ASP A 202 2.36 -19.49 -2.45
CA ASP A 202 1.55 -18.49 -1.75
C ASP A 202 1.82 -17.06 -2.24
N ARG A 203 3.10 -16.71 -2.50
CA ARG A 203 3.48 -15.42 -3.12
C ARG A 203 2.83 -15.25 -4.49
N ILE A 204 2.83 -16.30 -5.32
CA ILE A 204 2.21 -16.26 -6.66
C ILE A 204 0.69 -16.08 -6.54
N ALA A 205 0.04 -16.89 -5.68
CA ALA A 205 -1.41 -16.81 -5.48
C ALA A 205 -1.83 -15.41 -5.00
N HIS A 206 -1.05 -14.81 -4.09
CA HIS A 206 -1.28 -13.45 -3.62
C HIS A 206 -1.07 -12.40 -4.73
N ALA A 207 0.03 -12.46 -5.48
CA ALA A 207 0.33 -11.52 -6.57
C ALA A 207 -0.72 -11.57 -7.70
N LEU A 208 -1.26 -12.75 -8.02
CA LEU A 208 -2.33 -12.91 -9.01
C LEU A 208 -3.65 -12.27 -8.56
N LYS A 209 -3.91 -12.24 -7.25
CA LYS A 209 -5.07 -11.58 -6.65
C LYS A 209 -4.84 -10.07 -6.52
N TRP A 210 -3.70 -9.68 -5.96
CA TRP A 210 -3.28 -8.32 -5.67
C TRP A 210 -1.81 -8.15 -6.03
N PRO A 211 -1.49 -7.60 -7.22
CA PRO A 211 -0.11 -7.32 -7.56
C PRO A 211 0.52 -6.38 -6.53
N HIS A 212 1.77 -6.62 -6.15
CA HIS A 212 2.47 -5.86 -5.11
C HIS A 212 2.38 -4.34 -5.34
N ARG A 213 2.50 -3.89 -6.59
CA ARG A 213 2.39 -2.47 -6.97
C ARG A 213 1.03 -1.82 -6.66
N LYS A 214 -0.02 -2.63 -6.56
CA LYS A 214 -1.42 -2.22 -6.29
C LYS A 214 -1.84 -2.49 -4.85
N GLY A 215 -1.05 -3.26 -4.09
CA GLY A 215 -1.33 -3.60 -2.71
C GLY A 215 -1.13 -2.43 -1.74
N MET A 216 -1.88 -2.44 -0.64
CA MET A 216 -1.71 -1.47 0.44
C MET A 216 -0.49 -1.85 1.27
N LYS A 217 0.54 -0.99 1.30
CA LYS A 217 1.85 -1.30 1.89
C LYS A 217 1.81 -2.00 3.25
N ARG A 218 1.05 -1.51 4.23
CA ARG A 218 0.97 -2.17 5.55
C ARG A 218 0.33 -3.56 5.54
N VAL A 219 -0.64 -3.79 4.66
CA VAL A 219 -1.25 -5.13 4.47
C VAL A 219 -0.24 -6.06 3.79
N GLU A 220 0.43 -5.56 2.75
CA GLU A 220 1.49 -6.30 2.04
C GLU A 220 2.65 -6.67 2.97
N HIS A 221 3.10 -5.75 3.84
CA HIS A 221 4.15 -6.03 4.81
C HIS A 221 3.72 -7.09 5.82
N HIS A 222 2.49 -7.04 6.30
CA HIS A 222 1.99 -8.05 7.23
C HIS A 222 1.95 -9.44 6.59
N PHE A 223 1.41 -9.53 5.37
CA PHE A 223 1.42 -10.76 4.58
C PHE A 223 2.85 -11.28 4.37
N PHE A 224 3.77 -10.41 3.92
CA PHE A 224 5.13 -10.84 3.62
C PHE A 224 5.93 -11.22 4.86
N ILE A 225 5.71 -10.60 6.02
CA ILE A 225 6.32 -11.05 7.29
C ILE A 225 5.93 -12.51 7.58
N SER A 226 4.65 -12.87 7.40
CA SER A 226 4.18 -14.24 7.60
C SER A 226 4.79 -15.23 6.61
N ILE A 227 4.96 -14.81 5.34
CA ILE A 227 5.63 -15.61 4.31
C ILE A 227 7.11 -15.80 4.64
N TYR A 228 7.81 -14.72 4.97
CA TYR A 228 9.26 -14.72 5.23
C TYR A 228 9.61 -15.59 6.45
N GLU A 229 8.77 -15.60 7.48
CA GLU A 229 8.90 -16.49 8.64
C GLU A 229 8.86 -17.99 8.26
N GLN A 230 8.13 -18.34 7.19
CA GLN A 230 8.02 -19.71 6.71
C GLN A 230 9.08 -20.06 5.67
N THR A 231 9.72 -19.06 5.07
CA THR A 231 10.75 -19.25 4.04
C THR A 231 11.95 -19.98 4.63
N GLN A 232 12.38 -21.04 3.94
CA GLN A 232 13.54 -21.82 4.36
C GLN A 232 14.82 -20.98 4.28
N GLY A 233 15.58 -20.93 5.38
CA GLY A 233 16.85 -20.20 5.43
C GLY A 233 16.71 -18.68 5.51
N HIS A 234 15.55 -18.16 5.91
CA HIS A 234 15.37 -16.73 6.15
C HIS A 234 16.33 -16.20 7.23
N ASP A 235 16.63 -14.90 7.16
CA ASP A 235 17.51 -14.25 8.12
C ASP A 235 16.71 -13.83 9.37
N GLU A 236 17.09 -14.40 10.51
CA GLU A 236 16.44 -14.15 11.80
C GLU A 236 16.55 -12.69 12.26
N ALA A 237 17.63 -11.98 11.91
CA ALA A 237 17.80 -10.59 12.27
C ALA A 237 16.84 -9.70 11.46
N LEU A 238 16.65 -9.97 10.17
CA LEU A 238 15.64 -9.29 9.33
C LEU A 238 14.23 -9.56 9.84
N LEU A 239 13.87 -10.82 10.11
CA LEU A 239 12.54 -11.17 10.61
C LEU A 239 12.25 -10.50 11.96
N LYS A 240 13.21 -10.55 12.88
CA LYS A 240 13.08 -9.92 14.20
C LYS A 240 12.94 -8.40 14.08
N LEU A 241 13.73 -7.76 13.24
CA LEU A 241 13.63 -6.32 13.00
C LEU A 241 12.24 -5.97 12.42
N ALA A 242 11.76 -6.74 11.44
CA ALA A 242 10.46 -6.53 10.81
C ALA A 242 9.31 -6.62 11.82
N LYS A 243 9.28 -7.65 12.68
CA LYS A 243 8.25 -7.82 13.71
C LYS A 243 8.28 -6.68 14.74
N LEU A 244 9.47 -6.33 15.25
CA LEU A 244 9.62 -5.24 16.22
C LEU A 244 9.20 -3.89 15.61
N SER A 245 9.71 -3.57 14.42
CA SER A 245 9.33 -2.36 13.69
C SER A 245 7.83 -2.32 13.44
N PHE A 246 7.23 -3.41 12.96
CA PHE A 246 5.79 -3.49 12.72
C PHE A 246 4.99 -3.16 13.97
N ASN A 247 5.37 -3.71 15.13
CA ASN A 247 4.70 -3.48 16.41
C ASN A 247 4.87 -2.05 16.92
N VAL A 248 6.07 -1.46 16.79
CA VAL A 248 6.31 -0.04 17.15
C VAL A 248 5.41 0.88 16.31
N VAL A 249 5.33 0.64 15.00
CA VAL A 249 4.48 1.45 14.12
C VAL A 249 2.99 1.21 14.41
N GLN A 250 2.57 -0.02 14.68
CA GLN A 250 1.19 -0.33 15.07
C GLN A 250 0.81 0.37 16.39
N HIS A 251 1.71 0.40 17.36
CA HIS A 251 1.52 1.13 18.61
C HIS A 251 1.32 2.64 18.37
N LEU A 252 2.12 3.24 17.49
CA LEU A 252 1.93 4.64 17.07
C LEU A 252 0.52 4.86 16.48
N TYR A 253 0.07 3.98 15.59
CA TYR A 253 -1.26 4.09 14.99
C TYR A 253 -2.39 4.00 16.00
N GLN A 254 -2.27 3.12 17.00
CA GLN A 254 -3.25 3.02 18.09
C GLN A 254 -3.34 4.32 18.90
N LYS A 255 -2.21 4.99 19.15
CA LYS A 255 -2.20 6.30 19.81
C LYS A 255 -2.87 7.37 18.95
N GLU A 256 -2.58 7.40 17.66
CA GLU A 256 -3.21 8.32 16.70
C GLU A 256 -4.73 8.12 16.66
N LEU A 257 -5.19 6.87 16.53
CA LEU A 257 -6.60 6.51 16.54
C LEU A 257 -7.31 6.89 17.84
N LYS A 258 -6.66 6.72 19.00
CA LYS A 258 -7.22 7.16 20.28
C LYS A 258 -7.45 8.66 20.32
N VAL A 259 -6.49 9.46 19.83
CA VAL A 259 -6.63 10.92 19.75
C VAL A 259 -7.72 11.31 18.76
N LEU A 260 -7.77 10.68 17.58
CA LEU A 260 -8.79 10.92 16.57
C LEU A 260 -10.19 10.56 17.04
N THR A 261 -10.34 9.44 17.75
CA THR A 261 -11.63 8.99 18.29
C THR A 261 -12.16 9.99 19.32
N LYS A 262 -11.29 10.49 20.22
CA LYS A 262 -11.67 11.56 21.16
C LYS A 262 -12.12 12.82 20.44
N TRP A 263 -11.33 13.27 19.46
CA TRP A 263 -11.67 14.43 18.64
C TRP A 263 -13.02 14.27 17.95
N TRP A 264 -13.30 13.10 17.40
CA TRP A 264 -14.55 12.82 16.68
C TRP A 264 -15.77 12.84 17.59
N ILE A 265 -15.63 12.28 18.81
CA ILE A 265 -16.67 12.34 19.85
C ILE A 265 -16.89 13.78 20.32
N GLU A 266 -15.82 14.53 20.59
CA GLU A 266 -15.86 15.92 21.06
C GLU A 266 -16.45 16.88 20.03
N LEU A 267 -16.28 16.58 18.74
CA LEU A 267 -16.88 17.37 17.66
C LEU A 267 -18.42 17.29 17.68
N ASP A 268 -19.00 16.25 18.27
CA ASP A 268 -20.43 15.96 18.38
C ASP A 268 -21.18 15.92 17.03
N LEU A 269 -20.43 15.97 15.92
CA LEU A 269 -20.97 15.93 14.56
C LEU A 269 -21.73 14.63 14.28
N PRO A 270 -21.22 13.43 14.65
CA PRO A 270 -21.94 12.17 14.40
C PRO A 270 -23.36 12.14 14.98
N LYS A 271 -23.55 12.70 16.19
CA LYS A 271 -24.87 12.77 16.83
C LYS A 271 -25.80 13.73 16.11
N ARG A 272 -25.26 14.79 15.53
CA ARG A 272 -25.99 15.81 14.77
C ARG A 272 -26.25 15.40 13.33
N THR A 273 -25.52 14.43 12.82
CA THR A 273 -25.64 13.89 11.46
C THR A 273 -25.84 12.39 11.49
N SER A 274 -26.87 11.92 12.19
CA SER A 274 -27.20 10.49 12.31
C SER A 274 -27.53 9.81 10.98
N TYR A 275 -27.76 10.59 9.93
CA TYR A 275 -27.95 10.11 8.55
C TYR A 275 -26.63 9.82 7.82
N ALA A 276 -25.49 10.28 8.33
CA ALA A 276 -24.19 10.15 7.69
C ALA A 276 -23.40 8.97 8.27
N ARG A 277 -22.48 8.44 7.46
CA ARG A 277 -21.60 7.33 7.80
C ARG A 277 -20.63 7.72 8.92
N ASP A 278 -20.56 6.89 9.96
CA ASP A 278 -19.47 6.94 10.93
C ASP A 278 -18.38 5.92 10.56
N LYS A 279 -17.30 6.42 9.96
CA LYS A 279 -16.22 5.61 9.36
C LYS A 279 -14.82 6.10 9.69
N LEU A 280 -14.65 6.74 10.85
CA LEU A 280 -13.37 7.33 11.27
C LEU A 280 -12.19 6.35 11.16
N VAL A 281 -12.37 5.11 11.64
CA VAL A 281 -11.31 4.10 11.69
C VAL A 281 -10.99 3.56 10.29
N GLU A 282 -12.00 3.35 9.45
CA GLU A 282 -11.84 2.94 8.05
C GLU A 282 -11.14 4.04 7.22
N VAL A 283 -11.48 5.30 7.46
CA VAL A 283 -10.80 6.46 6.85
C VAL A 283 -9.34 6.55 7.32
N TYR A 284 -9.08 6.31 8.61
CA TYR A 284 -7.71 6.24 9.12
C TYR A 284 -6.94 5.06 8.53
N PHE A 285 -7.58 3.91 8.34
CA PHE A 285 -6.99 2.75 7.67
C PHE A 285 -6.57 3.09 6.22
N TRP A 286 -7.37 3.88 5.51
CA TRP A 286 -6.96 4.47 4.22
C TRP A 286 -5.75 5.40 4.35
N ALA A 287 -5.74 6.29 5.34
CA ALA A 287 -4.60 7.19 5.60
C ALA A 287 -3.31 6.40 5.85
N MET A 288 -3.40 5.33 6.64
CA MET A 288 -2.30 4.40 6.90
C MET A 288 -1.81 3.73 5.61
N GLY A 289 -2.70 3.39 4.68
CA GLY A 289 -2.33 2.81 3.40
C GLY A 289 -1.48 3.74 2.52
N CYS A 290 -1.84 5.03 2.48
CA CYS A 290 -1.13 6.05 1.70
C CYS A 290 0.14 6.55 2.39
N LEU A 291 0.11 6.67 3.72
CA LEU A 291 1.11 7.37 4.53
C LEU A 291 1.62 6.45 5.64
N TRP A 292 2.11 5.28 5.28
CA TRP A 292 2.42 4.24 6.27
C TRP A 292 3.65 4.54 7.13
N LYS A 293 4.65 5.28 6.64
CA LYS A 293 5.90 5.51 7.38
C LYS A 293 5.65 6.31 8.68
N PRO A 294 6.34 6.01 9.80
CA PRO A 294 6.09 6.66 11.10
C PRO A 294 6.15 8.19 11.07
N LYS A 295 7.09 8.75 10.28
CA LYS A 295 7.33 10.20 10.12
C LYS A 295 6.10 11.00 9.66
N TYR A 296 5.09 10.35 9.08
CA TYR A 296 3.89 11.01 8.55
C TYR A 296 2.69 11.07 9.51
N SER A 297 2.93 11.02 10.83
CA SER A 297 1.89 11.07 11.86
C SER A 297 0.92 12.24 11.70
N LEU A 298 1.44 13.47 11.59
CA LEU A 298 0.61 14.66 11.39
C LEU A 298 -0.18 14.61 10.08
N ALA A 299 0.43 14.11 9.00
CA ALA A 299 -0.25 13.99 7.72
C ALA A 299 -1.40 12.97 7.77
N ARG A 300 -1.22 11.81 8.42
CA ARG A 300 -2.31 10.85 8.67
C ARG A 300 -3.42 11.46 9.50
N TYR A 301 -3.07 12.19 10.56
CA TYR A 301 -4.04 12.88 11.40
C TYR A 301 -4.88 13.89 10.60
N CYS A 302 -4.23 14.78 9.84
CA CYS A 302 -4.91 15.78 9.00
C CYS A 302 -5.76 15.12 7.91
N PHE A 303 -5.20 14.14 7.18
CA PHE A 303 -5.92 13.39 6.16
C PHE A 303 -7.19 12.77 6.73
N THR A 304 -7.08 12.09 7.88
CA THR A 304 -8.23 11.41 8.49
C THR A 304 -9.31 12.41 8.87
N ARG A 305 -8.95 13.52 9.50
CA ARG A 305 -9.93 14.54 9.91
C ARG A 305 -10.66 15.15 8.72
N VAL A 306 -9.90 15.55 7.70
CA VAL A 306 -10.48 16.17 6.49
C VAL A 306 -11.39 15.19 5.77
N THR A 307 -10.94 13.96 5.56
CA THR A 307 -11.71 12.95 4.83
C THR A 307 -12.95 12.49 5.61
N THR A 308 -12.88 12.39 6.95
CA THR A 308 -14.04 12.02 7.79
C THR A 308 -15.10 13.14 7.81
N VAL A 309 -14.71 14.42 7.87
CA VAL A 309 -15.66 15.52 7.70
C VAL A 309 -16.19 15.57 6.26
N GLY A 310 -15.33 15.32 5.29
CA GLY A 310 -15.68 15.23 3.87
C GLY A 310 -16.74 14.16 3.59
N SER A 311 -16.67 13.00 4.24
CA SER A 311 -17.70 11.96 4.08
C SER A 311 -19.06 12.37 4.62
N VAL A 312 -19.11 13.17 5.69
CA VAL A 312 -20.37 13.75 6.18
C VAL A 312 -20.94 14.73 5.15
N TYR A 313 -20.09 15.54 4.52
CA TYR A 313 -20.54 16.42 3.43
C TYR A 313 -21.04 15.60 2.24
N ASP A 314 -20.30 14.59 1.80
CA ASP A 314 -20.71 13.65 0.74
C ASP A 314 -22.13 13.11 1.00
N ASP A 315 -22.37 12.53 2.19
CA ASP A 315 -23.68 12.00 2.61
C ASP A 315 -24.77 13.09 2.71
N THR A 316 -24.37 14.33 3.02
CA THR A 316 -25.30 15.46 3.01
C THR A 316 -25.74 15.77 1.58
N TYR A 317 -24.85 15.74 0.60
CA TYR A 317 -25.18 16.08 -0.80
C TYR A 317 -25.91 14.95 -1.53
N ASP A 318 -25.53 13.70 -1.34
CA ASP A 318 -26.04 12.58 -2.14
C ASP A 318 -27.22 11.84 -1.50
N ALA A 319 -27.32 11.86 -0.16
CA ALA A 319 -28.27 11.04 0.59
C ALA A 319 -29.30 11.82 1.40
N TYR A 320 -29.02 13.05 1.87
CA TYR A 320 -29.88 13.73 2.86
C TYR A 320 -30.43 15.11 2.46
N GLY A 321 -29.61 15.97 1.87
CA GLY A 321 -29.94 17.37 1.58
C GLY A 321 -30.91 17.51 0.41
N THR A 322 -31.82 18.48 0.51
CA THR A 322 -32.64 18.91 -0.64
C THR A 322 -31.86 19.90 -1.51
N ILE A 323 -32.21 20.04 -2.79
CA ILE A 323 -31.51 20.94 -3.72
C ILE A 323 -31.47 22.36 -3.14
N GLU A 324 -32.60 22.85 -2.61
CA GLU A 324 -32.72 24.20 -2.06
C GLU A 324 -31.89 24.42 -0.78
N GLU A 325 -31.66 23.37 0.01
CA GLU A 325 -30.76 23.41 1.17
C GLU A 325 -29.30 23.38 0.74
N LEU A 326 -28.97 22.52 -0.23
CA LEU A 326 -27.61 22.34 -0.73
C LEU A 326 -27.11 23.59 -1.45
N GLU A 327 -27.95 24.26 -2.26
CA GLU A 327 -27.60 25.55 -2.87
C GLU A 327 -27.18 26.60 -1.83
N LYS A 328 -27.93 26.71 -0.73
CA LYS A 328 -27.61 27.63 0.37
C LYS A 328 -26.35 27.22 1.10
N PHE A 329 -26.16 25.92 1.33
CA PHE A 329 -24.97 25.37 1.97
C PHE A 329 -23.71 25.61 1.13
N THR A 330 -23.74 25.30 -0.17
CA THR A 330 -22.67 25.57 -1.13
C THR A 330 -22.33 27.06 -1.16
N ALA A 331 -23.34 27.94 -1.27
CA ALA A 331 -23.13 29.39 -1.26
C ALA A 331 -22.50 29.89 0.05
N ALA A 332 -22.84 29.29 1.20
CA ALA A 332 -22.22 29.63 2.47
C ALA A 332 -20.74 29.25 2.52
N ILE A 333 -20.37 28.06 2.04
CA ILE A 333 -18.96 27.62 1.97
C ILE A 333 -18.16 28.55 1.06
N HIS A 334 -18.68 28.93 -0.11
CA HIS A 334 -17.98 29.85 -1.02
C HIS A 334 -17.69 31.22 -0.39
N ARG A 335 -18.57 31.74 0.47
CA ARG A 335 -18.34 33.02 1.16
C ARG A 335 -17.22 32.97 2.19
N VAL A 336 -16.92 31.80 2.76
CA VAL A 336 -15.85 31.63 3.76
C VAL A 336 -14.49 31.40 3.11
N GLY A 337 -14.46 31.00 1.83
CA GLY A 337 -13.23 30.83 1.05
C GLY A 337 -12.65 32.12 0.44
N HIS A 338 -13.32 33.26 0.64
CA HIS A 338 -12.86 34.61 0.33
C HIS A 338 -12.56 35.35 1.64
#